data_AF-A0AAU4KZ14-F1
#
_entry.id   AF-A0AAU4KZ14-F1
#
_cell.length_a   1.000
_cell.length_b   1.000
_cell.length_c   1.000
_cell.angle_alpha   90.00
_cell.angle_beta   90.00
_cell.angle_gamma   90.00
#
_symmetry.space_group_name_H-M   'P 1'
#
loop_
_entity.id
_entity.type
_entity.pdbx_description
1 polymer ?
#
loop_
_entity_poly.entity_id
_entity_poly.type
_entity_poly.pdbx_seq_one_letter_code
_entity_poly.pdbx_strand_id
1 'polypeptide(L)'
;MRYAHRDPELLELVHRYVTPDRRYLKLGGSLLRLTKPERVQFTRKLGEAANEITPHELGILLDGGWRERKTAAWLIAVAHRAEFRQRVGELLLASEVCYAGQGYCVALANFGTETDAGLLAAYLDRYLRRPDLYYDQAPALGALLHLDMKLGADHAARFLAPAGLWQQWIDGPPSKQHHDPHDYTEIIGQFCTITEESARYCKAQDQEP
;
A
#
# COMPACT_ATOMS: atom_id res chain seq x y z
N MET A 1 -14.77 -10.95 -7.42
CA MET A 1 -13.94 -9.99 -8.17
C MET A 1 -14.76 -9.44 -9.33
N ARG A 2 -14.86 -8.11 -9.44
CA ARG A 2 -15.51 -7.42 -10.58
C ARG A 2 -14.53 -7.33 -11.75
N TYR A 3 -15.05 -7.34 -12.97
CA TYR A 3 -14.25 -7.23 -14.19
C TYR A 3 -14.76 -6.09 -15.05
N ALA A 4 -13.87 -5.16 -15.43
CA ALA A 4 -14.24 -3.95 -16.16
C ALA A 4 -15.00 -4.20 -17.48
N HIS A 5 -14.71 -5.31 -18.19
CA HIS A 5 -15.42 -5.66 -19.43
C HIS A 5 -16.87 -6.11 -19.21
N ARG A 6 -17.30 -6.32 -17.96
CA ARG A 6 -18.67 -6.74 -17.58
C ARG A 6 -19.37 -5.76 -16.65
N ASP A 7 -18.67 -4.73 -16.20
CA ASP A 7 -19.15 -3.75 -15.23
C ASP A 7 -18.82 -2.35 -15.77
N PRO A 8 -19.82 -1.66 -16.38
CA PRO A 8 -19.63 -0.33 -16.97
C PRO A 8 -19.19 0.73 -15.95
N GLU A 9 -19.66 0.62 -14.70
CA GLU A 9 -19.29 1.53 -13.62
C GLU A 9 -17.80 1.36 -13.28
N LEU A 10 -17.34 0.11 -13.13
CA LEU A 10 -15.92 -0.16 -12.95
C LEU A 10 -15.07 0.31 -14.14
N LEU A 11 -15.56 0.15 -15.38
CA LEU A 11 -14.84 0.59 -16.57
C LEU A 11 -14.62 2.12 -16.58
N GLU A 12 -15.66 2.89 -16.23
CA GLU A 12 -15.57 4.34 -16.10
C GLU A 12 -14.52 4.74 -15.04
N LEU A 13 -14.56 4.10 -13.87
CA LEU A 13 -13.58 4.35 -12.80
C LEU A 13 -12.15 3.96 -13.20
N VAL A 14 -11.98 2.90 -14.00
CA VAL A 14 -10.67 2.53 -14.57
C VAL A 14 -10.14 3.63 -15.49
N HIS A 15 -10.99 4.21 -16.32
CA HIS A 15 -10.62 5.33 -17.19
C HIS A 15 -10.28 6.60 -16.41
N ARG A 16 -11.03 6.89 -15.34
CA ARG A 16 -10.85 8.12 -14.56
C ARG A 16 -9.73 8.05 -13.53
N TYR A 17 -9.53 6.91 -12.88
CA TYR A 17 -8.64 6.80 -11.73
C TYR A 17 -7.45 5.86 -11.93
N VAL A 18 -7.56 4.81 -12.76
CA VAL A 18 -6.54 3.76 -12.82
C VAL A 18 -5.55 3.98 -13.98
N THR A 19 -6.07 4.30 -15.16
CA THR A 19 -5.30 4.38 -16.40
C THR A 19 -4.75 5.76 -16.81
N PRO A 20 -5.21 6.93 -16.29
CA PRO A 20 -4.67 8.23 -16.69
C PRO A 20 -3.15 8.27 -16.57
N ASP A 21 -2.45 8.70 -17.63
CA ASP A 21 -0.99 8.74 -17.71
C ASP A 21 -0.28 7.45 -17.25
N ARG A 22 -0.94 6.31 -17.42
CA ARG A 22 -0.52 4.98 -16.93
C ARG A 22 -0.27 4.96 -15.41
N ARG A 23 -1.09 5.67 -14.61
CA ARG A 23 -0.94 5.84 -13.16
C ARG A 23 -0.61 4.53 -12.42
N TYR A 24 -1.36 3.46 -12.66
CA TYR A 24 -1.16 2.17 -11.98
C TYR A 24 0.26 1.56 -12.18
N LEU A 25 0.94 1.88 -13.29
CA LEU A 25 2.33 1.46 -13.55
C LEU A 25 3.35 2.30 -12.79
N LYS A 26 3.00 3.55 -12.44
CA LYS A 26 3.87 4.46 -11.70
C LYS A 26 3.81 4.19 -10.20
N LEU A 27 2.65 3.80 -9.66
CA LEU A 27 2.48 3.48 -8.23
C LEU A 27 3.41 2.32 -7.81
N GLY A 28 4.14 2.45 -6.70
CA GLY A 28 5.16 1.48 -6.27
C GLY A 28 6.58 1.87 -6.74
N GLY A 29 7.47 0.89 -6.96
CA GLY A 29 8.90 1.15 -7.17
C GLY A 29 9.25 2.14 -8.31
N SER A 30 8.44 2.22 -9.37
CA SER A 30 8.65 3.19 -10.46
C SER A 30 8.47 4.64 -10.02
N LEU A 31 7.66 4.90 -8.98
CA LEU A 31 7.44 6.22 -8.41
C LEU A 31 8.73 6.83 -7.85
N LEU A 32 9.56 6.00 -7.23
CA LEU A 32 10.84 6.40 -6.64
C LEU A 32 11.89 6.76 -7.70
N ARG A 33 11.69 6.31 -8.94
CA ARG A 33 12.60 6.54 -10.07
C ARG A 33 12.20 7.73 -10.94
N LEU A 34 11.07 8.39 -10.65
CA LEU A 34 10.65 9.58 -11.39
C LEU A 34 11.62 10.73 -11.15
N THR A 35 11.88 11.52 -12.20
CA THR A 35 12.60 12.78 -12.06
C THR A 35 11.80 13.73 -11.16
N LYS A 36 12.47 14.74 -10.58
CA LYS A 36 11.81 15.71 -9.69
C LYS A 36 10.59 16.39 -10.35
N PRO A 37 10.65 16.88 -11.61
CA PRO A 37 9.47 17.47 -12.26
C PRO A 37 8.33 16.48 -12.48
N GLU A 38 8.64 15.25 -12.92
CA GLU A 38 7.64 14.20 -13.12
C GLU A 38 6.96 13.80 -11.82
N ARG A 39 7.74 13.68 -10.73
CA ARG A 39 7.22 13.35 -9.40
C ARG A 39 6.25 14.44 -8.91
N VAL A 40 6.63 15.72 -9.01
CA VAL A 40 5.75 16.84 -8.62
C VAL A 40 4.44 16.83 -9.40
N GLN A 41 4.51 16.60 -10.72
CA GLN A 41 3.30 16.52 -11.53
C GLN A 41 2.42 15.31 -11.12
N PHE A 42 3.06 14.17 -10.85
CA PHE A 42 2.37 12.95 -10.46
C PHE A 42 1.70 13.07 -9.10
N THR A 43 2.39 13.57 -8.07
CA THR A 43 1.86 13.73 -6.71
C THR A 43 0.66 14.68 -6.68
N ARG A 44 0.73 15.80 -7.42
CA ARG A 44 -0.41 16.70 -7.60
C ARG A 44 -1.63 15.98 -8.18
N LYS A 45 -1.47 15.30 -9.33
CA LYS A 45 -2.58 14.56 -9.98
C LYS A 45 -3.11 13.41 -9.12
N LEU A 46 -2.27 12.82 -8.28
CA LEU A 46 -2.66 11.76 -7.37
C LEU A 46 -3.50 12.33 -6.21
N GLY A 47 -3.07 13.46 -5.63
CA GLY A 47 -3.82 14.17 -4.60
C GLY A 47 -5.18 14.68 -5.07
N GLU A 48 -5.23 15.31 -6.24
CA GLU A 48 -6.49 15.75 -6.87
C GLU A 48 -7.46 14.57 -7.04
N ALA A 49 -6.97 13.43 -7.56
CA ALA A 49 -7.78 12.23 -7.71
C ALA A 49 -8.24 11.62 -6.37
N ALA A 50 -7.38 11.65 -5.34
CA ALA A 50 -7.71 11.15 -4.01
C ALA A 50 -8.75 12.02 -3.31
N ASN A 51 -8.74 13.33 -3.60
CA ASN A 51 -9.74 14.27 -3.14
C ASN A 51 -11.11 14.05 -3.80
N GLU A 52 -11.11 13.79 -5.11
CA GLU A 52 -12.32 13.67 -5.91
C GLU A 52 -13.06 12.34 -5.73
N ILE A 53 -12.32 11.24 -5.52
CA ILE A 53 -12.92 9.92 -5.45
C ILE A 53 -13.76 9.72 -4.19
N THR A 54 -14.95 9.15 -4.34
CA THR A 54 -15.88 8.88 -3.25
C THR A 54 -15.60 7.53 -2.58
N PRO A 55 -16.10 7.32 -1.34
CA PRO A 55 -16.01 6.00 -0.68
C PRO A 55 -16.66 4.87 -1.50
N HIS A 56 -17.79 5.12 -2.16
CA HIS A 56 -18.46 4.12 -2.99
C HIS A 56 -17.58 3.67 -4.17
N GLU A 57 -16.99 4.64 -4.89
CA GLU A 57 -16.10 4.37 -6.01
C GLU A 57 -14.82 3.64 -5.57
N LEU A 58 -14.27 3.99 -4.41
CA LEU A 58 -13.15 3.26 -3.80
C LEU A 58 -13.52 1.80 -3.52
N GLY A 59 -14.72 1.55 -3.01
CA GLY A 59 -15.24 0.20 -2.80
C GLY A 59 -15.27 -0.62 -4.10
N ILE A 60 -15.76 -0.02 -5.19
CA ILE A 60 -15.82 -0.67 -6.51
C ILE A 60 -14.41 -1.01 -7.03
N LEU A 61 -13.45 -0.08 -6.91
CA LEU A 61 -12.07 -0.33 -7.32
C LEU A 61 -11.41 -1.44 -6.48
N LEU A 62 -11.68 -1.49 -5.17
CA LEU A 62 -11.18 -2.56 -4.29
C LEU A 62 -11.77 -3.93 -4.62
N ASP A 63 -12.96 -3.99 -5.21
CA ASP A 63 -13.56 -5.24 -5.68
C ASP A 63 -13.06 -5.69 -7.06
N GLY A 64 -12.29 -4.84 -7.75
CA GLY A 64 -11.69 -5.09 -9.05
C GLY A 64 -10.45 -6.00 -9.05
N GLY A 65 -9.67 -5.94 -10.12
CA GLY A 65 -8.41 -6.65 -10.26
C GLY A 65 -7.24 -5.94 -9.57
N TRP A 66 -6.02 -6.42 -9.81
CA TRP A 66 -4.84 -5.89 -9.13
C TRP A 66 -4.54 -4.42 -9.41
N ARG A 67 -4.84 -3.93 -10.62
CA ARG A 67 -4.53 -2.54 -11.03
C ARG A 67 -5.45 -1.58 -10.29
N GLU A 68 -6.73 -1.94 -10.24
CA GLU A 68 -7.80 -1.22 -9.61
C GLU A 68 -7.57 -1.16 -8.09
N ARG A 69 -7.33 -2.32 -7.47
CA ARG A 69 -7.00 -2.46 -6.05
C ARG A 69 -5.76 -1.68 -5.65
N LYS A 70 -4.69 -1.76 -6.44
CA LYS A 70 -3.45 -1.01 -6.21
C LYS A 70 -3.69 0.49 -6.25
N THR A 71 -4.39 0.99 -7.28
CA THR A 71 -4.73 2.41 -7.36
C THR A 71 -5.59 2.86 -6.18
N ALA A 72 -6.63 2.11 -5.82
CA ALA A 72 -7.48 2.44 -4.69
C ALA A 72 -6.70 2.53 -3.37
N ALA A 73 -5.80 1.58 -3.11
CA ALA A 73 -4.96 1.60 -1.90
C ALA A 73 -4.13 2.89 -1.78
N TRP A 74 -3.56 3.37 -2.89
CA TRP A 74 -2.81 4.62 -2.91
C TRP A 74 -3.70 5.86 -2.72
N LEU A 75 -4.88 5.90 -3.33
CA LEU A 75 -5.83 7.01 -3.12
C LEU A 75 -6.32 7.06 -1.67
N ILE A 76 -6.59 5.89 -1.06
CA ILE A 76 -6.93 5.73 0.35
C ILE A 76 -5.81 6.27 1.25
N ALA A 77 -4.56 5.91 0.96
CA ALA A 77 -3.40 6.39 1.72
C ALA A 77 -3.26 7.91 1.63
N VAL A 78 -3.33 8.48 0.42
CA VAL A 78 -3.16 9.92 0.16
C VAL A 78 -4.25 10.76 0.83
N ALA A 79 -5.51 10.32 0.76
CA ALA A 79 -6.64 11.03 1.37
C ALA A 79 -6.90 10.62 2.83
N HIS A 80 -6.03 9.81 3.43
CA HIS A 80 -6.12 9.31 4.81
C HIS A 80 -7.52 8.74 5.15
N ARG A 81 -8.08 7.92 4.25
CA ARG A 81 -9.44 7.33 4.36
C ARG A 81 -9.45 6.12 5.30
N ALA A 82 -9.31 6.39 6.61
CA ALA A 82 -9.18 5.39 7.67
C ALA A 82 -10.40 4.46 7.80
N GLU A 83 -11.57 4.83 7.26
CA GLU A 83 -12.75 3.98 7.18
C GLU A 83 -12.51 2.70 6.34
N PHE A 84 -11.51 2.71 5.44
CA PHE A 84 -11.12 1.52 4.68
C PHE A 84 -10.07 0.64 5.37
N ARG A 85 -9.58 1.01 6.57
CA ARG A 85 -8.52 0.28 7.28
C ARG A 85 -8.77 -1.23 7.34
N GLN A 86 -9.94 -1.62 7.85
CA GLN A 86 -10.29 -3.02 8.01
C GLN A 86 -10.35 -3.73 6.66
N ARG A 87 -10.96 -3.10 5.65
CA ARG A 87 -11.06 -3.64 4.29
C ARG A 87 -9.69 -3.83 3.65
N VAL A 88 -8.78 -2.88 3.81
CA VAL A 88 -7.40 -2.96 3.30
C VAL A 88 -6.64 -4.10 3.99
N GLY A 89 -6.76 -4.23 5.31
CA GLY A 89 -6.17 -5.32 6.07
C GLY A 89 -6.67 -6.71 5.64
N GLU A 90 -7.99 -6.85 5.43
CA GLU A 90 -8.60 -8.08 4.91
C GLU A 90 -8.09 -8.45 3.52
N LEU A 91 -7.99 -7.47 2.61
CA LEU A 91 -7.49 -7.69 1.25
C LEU A 91 -6.01 -8.07 1.25
N LEU A 92 -5.20 -7.44 2.11
CA LEU A 92 -3.81 -7.82 2.32
C LEU A 92 -3.71 -9.27 2.82
N LEU A 93 -4.43 -9.61 3.89
CA LEU A 93 -4.44 -10.95 4.47
C LEU A 93 -4.96 -12.03 3.51
N ALA A 94 -5.89 -11.67 2.61
CA ALA A 94 -6.41 -12.60 1.61
C ALA A 94 -5.40 -12.88 0.48
N SER A 95 -4.54 -11.91 0.14
CA SER A 95 -3.50 -12.03 -0.91
C SER A 95 -4.01 -12.60 -2.24
N GLU A 96 -5.24 -12.24 -2.64
CA GLU A 96 -5.90 -12.84 -3.82
C GLU A 96 -5.34 -12.35 -5.16
N VAL A 97 -4.62 -11.23 -5.17
CA VAL A 97 -4.10 -10.59 -6.39
C VAL A 97 -2.65 -10.17 -6.22
N CYS A 98 -1.88 -10.23 -7.31
CA CYS A 98 -0.50 -9.75 -7.34
C CYS A 98 -0.42 -8.21 -7.31
N TYR A 99 0.74 -7.64 -6.97
CA TYR A 99 1.08 -6.21 -7.08
C TYR A 99 0.25 -5.18 -6.30
N ALA A 100 -0.81 -5.59 -5.61
CA ALA A 100 -1.63 -4.70 -4.79
C ALA A 100 -1.14 -4.61 -3.33
N GLY A 101 -0.49 -5.65 -2.81
CA GLY A 101 -0.15 -5.75 -1.38
C GLY A 101 0.77 -4.64 -0.89
N GLN A 102 1.79 -4.25 -1.66
CA GLN A 102 2.60 -3.06 -1.34
C GLN A 102 1.74 -1.78 -1.16
N GLY A 103 0.71 -1.58 -1.98
CA GLY A 103 -0.19 -0.44 -1.82
C GLY A 103 -0.98 -0.49 -0.50
N TYR A 104 -1.42 -1.69 -0.10
CA TYR A 104 -2.06 -1.89 1.19
C TYR A 104 -1.11 -1.63 2.36
N CYS A 105 0.15 -2.07 2.26
CA CYS A 105 1.18 -1.81 3.26
C CYS A 105 1.43 -0.30 3.42
N VAL A 106 1.50 0.45 2.32
CA VAL A 106 1.64 1.92 2.34
C VAL A 106 0.43 2.59 3.00
N ALA A 107 -0.80 2.14 2.72
CA ALA A 107 -2.01 2.68 3.34
C ALA A 107 -2.02 2.48 4.87
N LEU A 108 -1.72 1.25 5.33
CA LEU A 108 -1.64 0.93 6.76
C LEU A 108 -0.52 1.70 7.47
N ALA A 109 0.65 1.82 6.83
CA ALA A 109 1.77 2.61 7.36
C ALA A 109 1.42 4.12 7.48
N ASN A 110 0.64 4.65 6.54
CA ASN A 110 0.17 6.04 6.58
C ASN A 110 -0.80 6.28 7.75
N PHE A 111 -1.77 5.38 7.95
CA PHE A 111 -2.73 5.48 9.05
C PHE A 111 -2.06 5.48 10.42
N GLY A 112 -0.98 4.72 10.58
CA GLY A 112 -0.02 4.96 11.65
C GLY A 112 -0.50 4.60 13.05
N THR A 113 -1.38 3.61 13.23
CA THR A 113 -1.92 3.21 14.54
C THR A 113 -1.51 1.79 14.93
N GLU A 114 -1.64 1.47 16.23
CA GLU A 114 -1.52 0.11 16.77
C GLU A 114 -2.39 -0.91 16.04
N THR A 115 -3.58 -0.50 15.58
CA THR A 115 -4.47 -1.37 14.81
C THR A 115 -3.87 -1.72 13.45
N ASP A 116 -3.20 -0.76 12.81
CA ASP A 116 -2.53 -0.97 11.51
C ASP A 116 -1.33 -1.92 11.65
N ALA A 117 -0.56 -1.77 12.73
CA ALA A 117 0.50 -2.71 13.09
C ALA A 117 -0.03 -4.12 13.31
N GLY A 118 -1.17 -4.26 14.00
CA GLY A 118 -1.86 -5.54 14.19
C GLY A 118 -2.25 -6.22 12.87
N LEU A 119 -2.77 -5.46 11.90
CA LEU A 119 -3.14 -5.98 10.57
C LEU A 119 -1.91 -6.46 9.77
N LEU A 120 -0.82 -5.69 9.77
CA LEU A 120 0.44 -6.08 9.14
C LEU A 120 1.03 -7.32 9.82
N ALA A 121 1.01 -7.38 11.15
CA ALA A 121 1.54 -8.49 11.90
C ALA A 121 0.73 -9.78 11.66
N ALA A 122 -0.60 -9.70 11.52
CA ALA A 122 -1.45 -10.83 11.16
C ALA A 122 -1.11 -11.39 9.76
N TYR A 123 -0.84 -10.51 8.79
CA TYR A 123 -0.36 -10.91 7.47
C TYR A 123 0.99 -11.64 7.55
N LEU A 124 1.96 -11.07 8.27
CA LEU A 124 3.31 -11.62 8.41
C LEU A 124 3.28 -12.98 9.12
N ASP A 125 2.47 -13.12 10.16
CA ASP A 125 2.25 -14.40 10.82
C ASP A 125 1.81 -15.48 9.82
N ARG A 126 0.86 -15.15 8.94
CA ARG A 126 0.37 -16.13 7.98
C ARG A 126 1.41 -16.47 6.91
N TYR A 127 2.04 -15.46 6.32
CA TYR A 127 2.79 -15.63 5.07
C TYR A 127 4.29 -15.80 5.24
N LEU A 128 4.89 -15.44 6.38
CA LEU A 128 6.28 -15.82 6.67
C LEU A 128 6.43 -17.33 6.93
N ARG A 129 5.37 -17.99 7.45
CA ARG A 129 5.32 -19.45 7.60
C ARG A 129 5.18 -20.21 6.28
N ARG A 130 5.13 -19.50 5.15
CA ARG A 130 4.97 -20.03 3.80
C ARG A 130 6.18 -19.67 2.94
N PRO A 131 7.34 -20.32 3.16
CA PRO A 131 8.56 -20.05 2.39
C PRO A 131 8.35 -20.23 0.89
N ASP A 132 7.44 -21.13 0.50
CA ASP A 132 7.04 -21.44 -0.88
C ASP A 132 6.35 -20.27 -1.60
N LEU A 133 5.87 -19.26 -0.86
CA LEU A 133 5.17 -18.11 -1.41
C LEU A 133 6.04 -16.85 -1.33
N TYR A 134 6.23 -16.21 -2.49
CA TYR A 134 6.90 -14.92 -2.59
C TYR A 134 5.87 -13.83 -2.96
N TYR A 135 5.19 -13.31 -1.94
CA TYR A 135 4.17 -12.27 -2.05
C TYR A 135 4.72 -10.94 -1.50
N ASP A 136 3.97 -10.29 -0.62
CA ASP A 136 4.23 -8.97 -0.06
C ASP A 136 4.83 -9.06 1.37
N GLN A 137 5.45 -10.18 1.76
CA GLN A 137 6.09 -10.34 3.07
C GLN A 137 7.14 -9.25 3.35
N ALA A 138 7.99 -8.95 2.36
CA ALA A 138 9.03 -7.94 2.51
C ALA A 138 8.48 -6.51 2.69
N PRO A 139 7.57 -5.98 1.82
CA PRO A 139 6.96 -4.68 2.07
C PRO A 139 6.07 -4.65 3.33
N ALA A 140 5.43 -5.75 3.72
CA ALA A 140 4.66 -5.81 4.97
C ALA A 140 5.56 -5.70 6.21
N LEU A 141 6.73 -6.36 6.19
CA LEU A 141 7.71 -6.27 7.28
C LEU A 141 8.33 -4.87 7.35
N GLY A 142 8.69 -4.29 6.21
CA GLY A 142 9.17 -2.90 6.15
C GLY A 142 8.14 -1.90 6.65
N ALA A 143 6.86 -2.11 6.34
CA ALA A 143 5.77 -1.28 6.86
C ALA A 143 5.60 -1.42 8.37
N LEU A 144 5.71 -2.64 8.92
CA LEU A 144 5.63 -2.86 10.36
C LEU A 144 6.80 -2.20 11.10
N LEU A 145 8.03 -2.35 10.58
CA LEU A 145 9.22 -1.67 11.11
C LEU A 145 9.08 -0.13 11.06
N HIS A 146 8.51 0.39 9.98
CA HIS A 146 8.22 1.82 9.88
C HIS A 146 7.23 2.29 10.96
N LEU A 147 6.19 1.49 11.24
CA LEU A 147 5.25 1.77 12.32
C LEU A 147 5.89 1.67 13.71
N ASP A 148 6.71 0.65 13.96
CA ASP A 148 7.44 0.49 15.22
C ASP A 148 8.28 1.72 15.54
N MET A 149 9.02 2.26 14.56
CA MET A 149 9.78 3.50 14.72
C MET A 149 8.87 4.71 15.01
N LYS A 150 7.73 4.81 14.32
CA LYS A 150 6.78 5.94 14.47
C LYS A 150 6.05 5.91 15.81
N LEU A 151 5.73 4.72 16.32
CA LEU A 151 4.96 4.50 17.54
C LEU A 151 5.85 4.32 18.78
N GLY A 152 7.16 4.10 18.61
CA GLY A 152 8.04 3.68 19.71
C GLY A 152 7.70 2.28 20.20
N ALA A 153 7.27 1.41 19.29
CA ALA A 153 6.86 0.03 19.56
C ALA A 153 7.91 -0.97 19.01
N ASP A 154 7.66 -2.26 19.22
CA ASP A 154 8.56 -3.35 18.80
C ASP A 154 7.77 -4.59 18.33
N HIS A 155 6.73 -4.39 17.52
CA HIS A 155 5.90 -5.47 17.01
C HIS A 155 6.67 -6.39 16.05
N ALA A 156 7.65 -5.86 15.32
CA ALA A 156 8.44 -6.61 14.34
C ALA A 156 9.49 -7.53 14.97
N ALA A 157 9.95 -7.28 16.21
CA ALA A 157 11.03 -8.07 16.84
C ALA A 157 10.77 -9.58 16.81
N ARG A 158 9.53 -10.01 17.01
CA ARG A 158 9.18 -11.44 17.00
C ARG A 158 9.40 -12.12 15.65
N PHE A 159 9.38 -11.38 14.54
CA PHE A 159 9.64 -11.90 13.21
C PHE A 159 11.14 -11.91 12.88
N LEU A 160 11.89 -10.99 13.48
CA LEU A 160 13.31 -10.73 13.25
C LEU A 160 14.25 -11.41 14.25
N ALA A 161 13.72 -12.06 15.28
CA ALA A 161 14.52 -12.83 16.22
C ALA A 161 15.46 -13.82 15.48
N PRO A 162 16.63 -14.17 16.05
CA PRO A 162 17.51 -15.16 15.45
C PRO A 162 16.77 -16.46 15.11
N ALA A 163 16.95 -16.96 13.88
CA ALA A 163 16.19 -18.08 13.33
C ALA A 163 14.65 -17.90 13.37
N GLY A 164 14.17 -16.65 13.43
CA GLY A 164 12.78 -16.27 13.41
C GLY A 164 12.14 -16.42 12.03
N LEU A 165 10.85 -16.07 11.96
CA LEU A 165 10.03 -16.31 10.76
C LEU A 165 10.55 -15.59 9.51
N TRP A 166 11.18 -14.41 9.66
CA TRP A 166 11.80 -13.74 8.52
C TRP A 166 12.96 -14.55 7.94
N GLN A 167 13.89 -14.97 8.79
CA GLN A 167 15.06 -15.76 8.37
C GLN A 167 14.62 -17.09 7.74
N GLN A 168 13.68 -17.80 8.37
CA GLN A 168 13.13 -19.05 7.84
C GLN A 168 12.48 -18.87 6.46
N TRP A 169 11.79 -17.74 6.25
CA TRP A 169 11.17 -17.44 4.97
C TRP A 169 12.20 -17.12 3.87
N ILE A 170 13.25 -16.35 4.20
CA ILE A 170 14.35 -16.03 3.28
C ILE A 170 15.13 -17.29 2.88
N ASP A 171 15.46 -18.15 3.84
CA ASP A 171 16.24 -19.37 3.61
C ASP A 171 15.43 -20.47 2.91
N GLY A 172 14.10 -20.41 3.01
CA GLY A 172 13.22 -21.38 2.40
C GLY A 172 13.06 -21.21 0.88
N PRO A 173 12.76 -22.28 0.13
CA PRO A 173 12.59 -22.23 -1.32
C PRO A 173 11.27 -21.53 -1.71
N PRO A 174 11.17 -20.90 -2.90
CA PRO A 174 12.24 -20.71 -3.88
C PRO A 174 13.29 -19.72 -3.37
N SER A 175 14.50 -19.76 -3.95
CA SER A 175 15.56 -18.82 -3.61
C SER A 175 15.09 -17.38 -3.78
N LYS A 176 15.27 -16.57 -2.75
CA LYS A 176 14.87 -15.15 -2.71
C LYS A 176 16.12 -14.30 -2.73
N GLN A 177 16.03 -13.14 -3.39
CA GLN A 177 17.03 -12.11 -3.20
C GLN A 177 17.03 -11.72 -1.72
N HIS A 178 18.20 -11.82 -1.09
CA HIS A 178 18.36 -11.47 0.32
C HIS A 178 18.30 -9.95 0.40
N HIS A 179 17.11 -9.42 0.66
CA HIS A 179 16.91 -8.02 0.96
C HIS A 179 17.00 -7.83 2.47
N ASP A 180 17.67 -6.78 2.91
CA ASP A 180 17.60 -6.37 4.30
C ASP A 180 16.17 -5.86 4.57
N PRO A 181 15.47 -6.35 5.61
CA PRO A 181 14.21 -5.74 6.06
C PRO A 181 14.25 -4.21 6.13
N HIS A 182 15.40 -3.63 6.49
CA HIS A 182 15.58 -2.18 6.57
C HIS A 182 15.49 -1.48 5.21
N ASP A 183 15.87 -2.15 4.11
CA ASP A 183 15.69 -1.61 2.76
C ASP A 183 14.20 -1.33 2.49
N TYR A 184 13.33 -2.26 2.92
CA TYR A 184 11.89 -2.09 2.75
C TYR A 184 11.31 -1.06 3.72
N THR A 185 11.87 -0.91 4.92
CA THR A 185 11.51 0.17 5.84
C THR A 185 11.78 1.54 5.22
N GLU A 186 12.95 1.72 4.59
CA GLU A 186 13.28 2.97 3.89
C GLU A 186 12.33 3.21 2.71
N ILE A 187 12.09 2.20 1.88
CA ILE A 187 11.17 2.27 0.74
C ILE A 187 9.75 2.66 1.18
N ILE A 188 9.23 2.05 2.26
CA ILE A 188 7.92 2.41 2.80
C ILE A 188 7.92 3.85 3.32
N GLY A 189 8.97 4.25 4.06
CA GLY A 189 9.11 5.63 4.51
C GLY A 189 9.10 6.64 3.36
N GLN A 190 9.80 6.35 2.26
CA GLN A 190 9.78 7.18 1.05
C GLN A 190 8.37 7.24 0.44
N PHE A 191 7.63 6.13 0.40
CA PHE A 191 6.25 6.15 -0.07
C PHE A 191 5.31 6.95 0.85
N CYS A 192 5.46 6.85 2.17
CA CYS A 192 4.72 7.69 3.13
C CYS A 192 5.00 9.18 2.91
N THR A 193 6.26 9.58 2.69
CA THR A 193 6.57 10.97 2.33
C THR A 193 5.87 11.41 1.04
N ILE A 194 5.82 10.54 0.02
CA ILE A 194 5.16 10.86 -1.25
C ILE A 194 3.64 10.93 -1.11
N THR A 195 3.03 10.10 -0.25
CA THR A 195 1.60 10.20 0.05
C THR A 195 1.29 11.49 0.79
N GLU A 196 2.12 11.91 1.75
CA GLU A 196 2.02 13.21 2.43
C GLU A 196 2.20 14.39 1.47
N GLU A 197 3.16 14.32 0.55
CA GLU A 197 3.33 15.33 -0.51
C GLU A 197 2.08 15.45 -1.39
N SER A 198 1.47 14.31 -1.74
CA SER A 198 0.25 14.26 -2.54
C SER A 198 -0.97 14.75 -1.77
N ALA A 199 -1.03 14.49 -0.46
CA ALA A 199 -2.14 14.87 0.42
C ALA A 199 -2.31 16.40 0.49
N ARG A 200 -1.25 17.19 0.27
CA ARG A 200 -1.30 18.65 0.16
C ARG A 200 -2.22 19.17 -0.95
N TYR A 201 -2.56 18.31 -1.92
CA TYR A 201 -3.47 18.62 -3.02
C TYR A 201 -4.89 18.03 -2.81
N CYS A 202 -5.12 17.32 -1.70
CA CYS A 202 -6.47 17.13 -1.18
C CYS A 202 -6.87 18.44 -0.52
N LYS A 203 -8.02 19.03 -0.89
CA LYS A 203 -8.33 20.41 -0.53
C LYS A 203 -8.27 20.63 0.99
N ALA A 204 -7.67 21.75 1.38
CA ALA A 204 -8.08 22.49 2.56
C ALA A 204 -9.44 23.17 2.27
N GLN A 205 -10.53 22.59 2.77
CA GLN A 205 -11.81 23.26 3.02
C GLN A 205 -12.23 22.69 4.38
N ASP A 206 -12.15 23.40 5.50
CA ASP A 206 -12.68 24.74 5.75
C ASP A 206 -11.75 25.60 6.65
N GLN A 207 -11.45 26.80 6.19
CA GLN A 207 -11.40 28.00 7.02
C GLN A 207 -11.64 29.20 6.11
N GLU A 208 -12.88 29.70 6.12
CA GLU A 208 -13.19 31.14 6.07
C GLU A 208 -14.68 31.36 6.39
N PRO A 209 -15.07 32.48 7.01
CA PRO A 209 -14.26 33.54 7.62
C PRO A 209 -14.23 33.53 9.16
#